data_AF-C5KLE3-F1
#
_entry.id   AF-C5KLE3-F1
#
_cell.length_a   1.000
_cell.length_b   1.000
_cell.length_c   1.000
_cell.angle_alpha   90.00
_cell.angle_beta   90.00
_cell.angle_gamma   90.00
#
_symmetry.space_group_name_H-M   'P 1'
#
loop_
_entity.id
_entity.type
_entity.pdbx_description
1 polymer ?
#
loop_
_entity_poly.entity_id
_entity_poly.type
_entity_poly.pdbx_seq_one_letter_code
_entity_poly.pdbx_strand_id
1 'polypeptide(L)'
;MKRGDGELNIMMPGRCILGIFAYVGINRLASLADSYGQDVTVLVNKVAKIIHGCAKHWGGVANQNIDNGFFLVWKLDNQYDPQSSKVDLKNEVLLKRSKMADKAFFCGLKMLSQLERFSSRRSGATEVRVA
;
A
#
# COMPACT_ATOMS: atom_id res chain seq x y z
N MET A 1 3.69 -11.03 -40.28
CA MET A 1 3.25 -10.27 -39.09
C MET A 1 1.80 -10.64 -38.82
N LYS A 2 1.50 -11.40 -37.76
CA LYS A 2 0.12 -11.74 -37.38
C LYS A 2 -0.49 -10.51 -36.69
N ARG A 3 -1.44 -9.84 -37.36
CA ARG A 3 -2.30 -8.84 -36.73
C ARG A 3 -3.14 -9.58 -35.69
N GLY A 4 -3.00 -9.19 -34.43
CA GLY A 4 -3.81 -9.74 -33.35
C GLY A 4 -5.20 -9.14 -33.44
N ASP A 5 -6.13 -9.84 -34.07
CA ASP A 5 -7.56 -9.64 -33.88
C ASP A 5 -7.91 -10.16 -32.48
N GLY A 6 -7.45 -9.43 -31.46
CA GLY A 6 -7.82 -9.68 -30.07
C GLY A 6 -9.19 -9.07 -29.83
N GLU A 7 -10.25 -9.88 -29.91
CA GLU A 7 -11.57 -9.47 -29.44
C GLU A 7 -11.49 -9.06 -27.97
N LEU A 8 -11.55 -7.76 -27.71
CA LEU A 8 -11.67 -7.23 -26.36
C LEU A 8 -13.06 -7.59 -25.83
N ASN A 9 -13.15 -8.63 -25.01
CA ASN A 9 -14.40 -8.96 -24.34
C ASN A 9 -14.61 -8.05 -23.13
N ILE A 10 -15.38 -6.97 -23.35
CA ILE A 10 -15.72 -5.96 -22.33
C ILE A 10 -16.71 -6.50 -21.29
N MET A 11 -17.39 -7.61 -21.59
CA MET A 11 -18.43 -8.20 -20.74
C MET A 11 -17.87 -9.29 -19.80
N MET A 12 -16.55 -9.37 -19.64
CA MET A 12 -15.93 -10.30 -18.69
C MET A 12 -16.38 -9.96 -17.25
N PRO A 13 -16.94 -10.93 -16.50
CA PRO A 13 -17.35 -10.69 -15.13
C PRO A 13 -16.13 -10.36 -14.25
N GLY A 14 -16.32 -9.41 -13.33
CA GLY A 14 -15.31 -9.07 -12.34
C GLY A 14 -14.94 -10.28 -11.47
N ARG A 15 -13.68 -10.34 -11.03
CA ARG A 15 -13.22 -11.37 -10.09
C ARG A 15 -13.17 -10.78 -8.69
N CYS A 16 -13.70 -11.52 -7.72
CA CYS A 16 -13.50 -11.15 -6.32
C CYS A 16 -12.01 -11.35 -5.96
N ILE A 17 -11.44 -10.39 -5.24
CA ILE A 17 -10.03 -10.41 -4.82
C ILE A 17 -10.01 -10.16 -3.32
N LEU A 18 -9.28 -11.01 -2.60
CA LEU A 18 -8.95 -10.77 -1.21
C LEU A 18 -7.66 -9.95 -1.13
N GLY A 19 -7.65 -8.93 -0.27
CA GLY A 19 -6.49 -8.08 -0.09
C GLY A 19 -6.45 -7.47 1.30
N ILE A 20 -5.24 -7.18 1.75
CA ILE A 20 -5.00 -6.36 2.93
C ILE A 20 -4.74 -4.94 2.45
N PHE A 21 -5.45 -3.99 3.06
CA PHE A 21 -5.39 -2.59 2.71
C PHE A 21 -4.78 -1.82 3.87
N ALA A 22 -3.91 -0.86 3.56
CA ALA A 22 -3.37 0.07 4.53
C ALA A 22 -3.38 1.48 3.95
N TYR A 23 -3.73 2.45 4.79
CA TYR A 23 -3.63 3.86 4.46
C TYR A 23 -2.52 4.48 5.31
N VAL A 24 -1.59 5.17 4.66
CA VAL A 24 -0.53 5.90 5.35
C VAL A 24 -0.73 7.38 5.10
N GLY A 25 -1.31 8.07 6.08
CA GLY A 25 -1.58 9.50 6.02
C GLY A 25 -0.39 10.35 6.48
N ILE A 26 -0.17 11.48 5.80
CA ILE A 26 0.69 12.56 6.27
C ILE A 26 -0.18 13.55 7.06
N ASN A 27 0.03 13.56 8.38
CA ASN A 27 -0.69 14.47 9.26
C ASN A 27 -0.33 15.93 8.95
N ARG A 28 -1.34 16.81 8.99
CA ARG A 28 -1.19 18.27 8.80
C ARG A 28 -0.51 18.65 7.48
N LEU A 29 -0.72 17.87 6.41
CA LEU A 29 -0.15 18.19 5.10
C LEU A 29 -0.55 19.58 4.60
N ALA A 30 -1.79 20.02 4.85
CA ALA A 30 -2.23 21.38 4.49
C ALA A 30 -1.36 22.45 5.17
N SER A 31 -1.17 22.37 6.48
CA SER A 31 -0.30 23.31 7.21
C SER A 31 1.17 23.24 6.78
N LEU A 32 1.65 22.05 6.41
CA LEU A 32 2.98 21.89 5.81
C LEU A 32 3.05 22.53 4.42
N ALA A 33 2.00 22.42 3.60
CA ALA A 33 1.94 23.06 2.30
C ALA A 33 1.93 24.58 2.41
N ASP A 34 1.21 25.13 3.39
CA ASP A 34 1.17 26.58 3.63
C ASP A 34 2.53 27.12 4.08
N SER A 35 3.26 26.38 4.91
CA SER A 35 4.56 26.82 5.45
C SER A 35 5.75 26.57 4.51
N TYR A 36 5.74 25.46 3.75
CA TYR A 36 6.83 25.08 2.85
C TYR A 36 6.59 25.51 1.39
N GLY A 37 5.37 25.90 1.02
CA GLY A 37 5.01 26.25 -0.35
C GLY A 37 5.40 25.16 -1.35
N GLN A 38 6.18 25.50 -2.37
CA GLN A 38 6.62 24.57 -3.43
C GLN A 38 7.49 23.41 -2.90
N ASP A 39 8.18 23.59 -1.78
CA ASP A 39 9.07 22.56 -1.21
C ASP A 39 8.31 21.41 -0.56
N VAL A 40 7.01 21.57 -0.29
CA VAL A 40 6.17 20.49 0.25
C VAL A 40 6.13 19.29 -0.71
N THR A 41 6.18 19.53 -2.02
CA THR A 41 6.19 18.48 -3.04
C THR A 41 7.46 17.63 -2.96
N VAL A 42 8.60 18.26 -2.68
CA VAL A 42 9.88 17.55 -2.48
C VAL A 42 9.83 16.70 -1.20
N LEU A 43 9.19 17.19 -0.14
CA LEU A 43 8.95 16.43 1.08
C LEU A 43 8.06 15.21 0.81
N VAL A 44 6.91 15.40 0.16
CA VAL A 44 5.96 14.33 -0.18
C VAL A 44 6.63 13.26 -1.03
N ASN A 45 7.43 13.64 -2.03
CA ASN A 45 8.16 12.68 -2.88
C ASN A 45 9.20 11.86 -2.10
N LYS A 46 9.88 12.47 -1.11
CA LYS A 46 10.81 11.75 -0.24
C LYS A 46 10.07 10.75 0.66
N VAL A 47 8.92 11.13 1.20
CA VAL A 47 8.04 10.25 2.00
C VAL A 47 7.51 9.11 1.12
N ALA A 48 7.02 9.42 -0.08
CA ALA A 48 6.53 8.44 -1.06
C ALA A 48 7.61 7.40 -1.39
N LYS A 49 8.87 7.82 -1.58
CA LYS A 49 9.99 6.91 -1.84
C LYS A 49 10.20 5.90 -0.71
N ILE A 50 10.06 6.32 0.54
CA ILE A 50 10.16 5.44 1.72
C ILE A 50 8.99 4.46 1.74
N ILE A 51 7.76 4.97 1.63
CA ILE A 51 6.53 4.17 1.70
C ILE A 51 6.49 3.15 0.56
N HIS A 52 6.65 3.60 -0.69
CA HIS A 52 6.62 2.72 -1.86
C HIS A 52 7.76 1.70 -1.83
N GLY A 53 8.95 2.12 -1.38
CA GLY A 53 10.10 1.23 -1.22
C GLY A 53 9.83 0.11 -0.20
N CYS A 54 9.26 0.46 0.95
CA CYS A 54 8.88 -0.52 1.98
C CYS A 54 7.77 -1.44 1.47
N ALA A 55 6.68 -0.90 0.91
CA ALA A 55 5.57 -1.70 0.40
C ALA A 55 6.06 -2.73 -0.61
N LYS A 56 6.84 -2.29 -1.61
CA LYS A 56 7.42 -3.18 -2.63
C LYS A 56 8.31 -4.26 -2.01
N HIS A 57 9.15 -3.92 -1.04
CA HIS A 57 10.04 -4.87 -0.37
C HIS A 57 9.27 -5.98 0.36
N TRP A 58 8.15 -5.64 0.98
CA TRP A 58 7.32 -6.57 1.75
C TRP A 58 6.14 -7.13 0.93
N GLY A 59 6.21 -7.13 -0.40
CA GLY A 59 5.23 -7.78 -1.27
C GLY A 59 3.90 -7.04 -1.45
N GLY A 60 3.85 -5.77 -1.06
CA GLY A 60 2.72 -4.87 -1.28
C GLY A 60 2.94 -3.98 -2.49
N VAL A 61 1.89 -3.27 -2.88
CA VAL A 61 1.91 -2.29 -3.96
C VAL A 61 1.28 -1.00 -3.46
N ALA A 62 1.91 0.13 -3.78
CA ALA A 62 1.27 1.43 -3.61
C ALA A 62 0.32 1.65 -4.79
N ASN A 63 -0.97 1.71 -4.50
CA ASN A 63 -2.02 1.76 -5.52
C ASN A 63 -2.30 3.19 -5.96
N GLN A 64 -2.49 4.09 -5.00
CA GLN A 64 -2.89 5.46 -5.26
C GLN A 64 -2.44 6.40 -4.15
N ASN A 65 -2.07 7.64 -4.51
CA ASN A 65 -1.99 8.74 -3.56
C ASN A 65 -3.39 9.34 -3.45
N ILE A 66 -3.99 9.28 -2.27
CA ILE A 66 -5.35 9.78 -2.03
C ILE A 66 -5.22 10.85 -0.95
N ASP A 67 -5.73 12.05 -1.26
CA ASP A 67 -5.72 13.22 -0.39
C ASP A 67 -4.32 13.52 0.18
N ASN A 68 -4.15 13.31 1.49
CA ASN A 68 -2.93 13.58 2.22
C ASN A 68 -2.08 12.32 2.48
N GLY A 69 -2.29 11.22 1.75
CA GLY A 69 -1.64 9.96 2.05
C GLY A 69 -1.53 8.98 0.90
N PHE A 70 -1.14 7.77 1.26
CA PHE A 70 -0.81 6.69 0.35
C PHE A 70 -1.64 5.45 0.67
N PHE A 71 -2.29 4.91 -0.34
CA PHE A 71 -3.06 3.69 -0.24
C PHE A 71 -2.24 2.48 -0.72
N LEU A 72 -2.10 1.49 0.14
CA LEU A 72 -1.27 0.31 -0.06
C LEU A 72 -2.12 -0.94 -0.07
N VAL A 73 -1.75 -1.91 -0.91
CA VAL A 73 -2.47 -3.16 -1.08
C VAL A 73 -1.51 -4.34 -1.09
N TRP A 74 -1.83 -5.38 -0.32
CA TRP A 74 -1.25 -6.72 -0.45
C TRP A 74 -2.34 -7.66 -0.92
N LYS A 75 -2.23 -8.13 -2.16
CA LYS A 75 -3.18 -9.11 -2.70
C LYS A 75 -2.92 -10.46 -2.05
N LEU A 76 -3.99 -11.11 -1.61
CA LEU A 76 -3.97 -12.48 -1.13
C LEU A 76 -4.28 -13.41 -2.31
N ASP A 77 -3.73 -14.63 -2.31
CA ASP A 77 -3.95 -15.56 -3.41
C ASP A 77 -5.44 -15.85 -3.62
N ASN A 78 -5.86 -15.66 -4.87
CA ASN A 78 -7.25 -15.69 -5.33
C ASN A 78 -7.75 -17.13 -5.49
N GLN A 79 -8.24 -17.68 -4.40
CA GLN A 79 -9.36 -18.63 -4.43
C GLN A 79 -10.36 -18.17 -3.37
N TYR A 80 -11.16 -17.18 -3.77
CA TYR A 80 -12.35 -16.78 -3.02
C TYR A 80 -13.51 -16.79 -3.99
N ASP A 81 -14.29 -17.87 -3.93
CA ASP A 81 -15.56 -17.97 -4.60
C ASP A 81 -16.65 -17.59 -3.57
N PRO A 82 -17.32 -16.43 -3.73
CA PRO A 82 -18.39 -15.98 -2.83
C PRO A 82 -19.57 -16.95 -2.77
N GLN A 83 -19.74 -17.78 -3.81
CA GLN A 83 -20.81 -18.79 -3.92
C GLN A 83 -20.38 -20.14 -3.31
N SER A 84 -19.08 -20.36 -3.13
CA SER A 84 -18.60 -21.55 -2.42
C SER A 84 -18.66 -21.30 -0.92
N SER A 85 -19.58 -21.97 -0.22
CA SER A 85 -19.64 -21.94 1.26
C SER A 85 -18.42 -22.60 1.92
N LYS A 86 -17.48 -23.13 1.13
CA LYS A 86 -16.26 -23.78 1.60
C LYS A 86 -15.12 -22.79 1.51
N VAL A 87 -14.75 -22.21 2.64
CA VAL A 87 -13.39 -21.67 2.80
C VAL A 87 -12.45 -22.83 2.48
N ASP A 88 -11.59 -22.68 1.47
CA ASP A 88 -10.52 -23.64 1.21
C ASP A 88 -9.53 -23.59 2.39
N LEU A 89 -9.84 -24.35 3.43
CA LEU A 89 -9.04 -24.50 4.66
C LEU A 89 -7.78 -25.35 4.42
N LYS A 90 -7.34 -25.49 3.17
CA LYS A 90 -6.05 -26.13 2.88
C LYS A 90 -5.00 -25.33 3.64
N ASN A 91 -4.30 -26.01 4.56
CA ASN A 91 -3.30 -25.40 5.44
C ASN A 91 -2.28 -24.55 4.65
N GLU A 92 -1.95 -24.94 3.42
CA GLU A 92 -1.05 -24.19 2.55
C GLU A 92 -1.59 -22.80 2.15
N VAL A 93 -2.89 -22.69 1.82
CA VAL A 93 -3.52 -21.42 1.42
C VAL A 93 -3.61 -20.49 2.62
N LEU A 94 -4.05 -21.01 3.78
CA LEU A 94 -4.10 -20.24 5.02
C LEU A 94 -2.70 -19.78 5.45
N LEU A 95 -1.69 -20.64 5.33
CA LEU A 95 -0.31 -20.29 5.63
C LEU A 95 0.22 -19.19 4.70
N LYS A 96 -0.09 -19.24 3.40
CA LYS A 96 0.28 -18.16 2.45
C LYS A 96 -0.39 -16.84 2.81
N ARG A 97 -1.68 -16.87 3.18
CA ARG A 97 -2.42 -15.68 3.63
C ARG A 97 -1.83 -15.10 4.92
N SER A 98 -1.55 -15.94 5.91
CA SER A 98 -0.90 -15.52 7.16
C SER A 98 0.46 -14.89 6.90
N LYS A 99 1.30 -15.54 6.07
CA LYS A 99 2.62 -14.99 5.70
C LYS A 99 2.51 -13.63 5.01
N MET A 100 1.49 -13.41 4.18
CA MET A 100 1.28 -12.11 3.55
C MET A 100 0.79 -11.07 4.57
N ALA A 101 -0.05 -11.46 5.52
CA ALA A 101 -0.46 -10.61 6.63
C ALA A 101 0.73 -10.20 7.51
N ASP A 102 1.60 -11.14 7.87
CA ASP A 102 2.82 -10.86 8.62
C ASP A 102 3.71 -9.87 7.87
N LYS A 103 3.89 -10.05 6.55
CA LYS A 103 4.65 -9.11 5.71
C LYS A 103 4.03 -7.72 5.69
N ALA A 104 2.71 -7.60 5.56
CA ALA A 104 2.01 -6.32 5.59
C ALA A 104 2.21 -5.61 6.94
N PHE A 105 2.11 -6.36 8.04
CA PHE A 105 2.36 -5.86 9.39
C PHE A 105 3.82 -5.39 9.58
N PHE A 106 4.81 -6.22 9.22
CA PHE A 106 6.23 -5.85 9.27
C PHE A 106 6.55 -4.66 8.37
N CYS A 107 5.86 -4.54 7.24
CA CYS A 107 5.98 -3.37 6.38
C CYS A 107 5.55 -2.09 7.11
N GLY A 108 4.41 -2.11 7.81
CA GLY A 108 3.94 -0.99 8.62
C GLY A 108 4.95 -0.59 9.69
N LEU A 109 5.49 -1.57 10.44
CA LEU A 109 6.54 -1.32 11.43
C LEU A 109 7.81 -0.73 10.81
N LYS A 110 8.21 -1.23 9.63
CA LYS A 110 9.38 -0.73 8.92
C LYS A 110 9.18 0.70 8.43
N MET A 111 8.00 0.99 7.86
CA MET A 111 7.61 2.33 7.43
C MET A 111 7.65 3.30 8.60
N LEU A 112 7.00 2.95 9.72
CA LEU A 112 7.03 3.71 10.97
C LEU A 112 8.48 4.01 11.38
N SER A 113 9.32 2.99 11.50
CA SER A 113 10.72 3.17 11.89
C SER A 113 11.50 4.09 10.93
N GLN A 114 11.27 3.99 9.62
CA GLN A 114 11.97 4.84 8.65
C GLN A 114 11.43 6.27 8.61
N LEU A 115 10.11 6.45 8.75
CA LEU A 115 9.46 7.75 8.81
C LEU A 115 9.83 8.49 10.10
N GLU A 116 9.90 7.79 11.23
CA GLU A 116 10.41 8.35 12.49
C GLU A 116 11.86 8.77 12.35
N ARG A 117 12.75 7.94 11.77
CA ARG A 117 14.14 8.35 11.53
C ARG A 117 14.25 9.54 10.58
N PHE A 118 13.37 9.63 9.59
CA PHE A 118 13.29 10.75 8.67
C PHE A 118 12.77 12.02 9.34
N SER A 119 11.86 11.86 10.31
CA SER A 119 11.35 12.91 11.18
C SER A 119 12.39 13.35 12.21
N SER A 120 13.02 12.45 12.97
CA SER A 120 14.06 12.74 13.97
C SER A 120 15.28 13.45 13.39
N ARG A 121 15.69 13.07 12.16
CA ARG A 121 16.74 13.82 11.43
C ARG A 121 16.30 15.24 11.09
N ARG A 122 14.99 15.49 11.10
CA ARG A 122 14.40 16.81 10.90
C ARG A 122 14.04 17.51 12.19
N SER A 123 13.65 16.83 13.28
CA SER A 123 13.25 17.27 14.64
C SER A 123 14.28 18.17 15.37
N GLY A 124 14.96 19.08 14.70
CA GLY A 124 14.52 20.47 14.57
C GLY A 124 13.12 20.84 14.00
N ALA A 125 12.32 19.92 13.45
CA ALA A 125 11.04 20.15 12.77
C ALA A 125 10.20 18.85 12.64
N THR A 126 9.23 18.69 13.55
CA THR A 126 7.86 18.11 13.37
C THR A 126 7.63 16.59 13.26
N GLU A 127 6.89 16.04 14.25
CA GLU A 127 6.40 14.65 14.41
C GLU A 127 5.43 14.18 13.30
N VAL A 128 5.53 12.89 12.90
CA VAL A 128 4.56 12.19 12.03
C VAL A 128 4.14 10.91 12.75
N ARG A 129 2.84 10.70 12.96
CA ARG A 129 2.27 9.46 13.55
C ARG A 129 1.47 8.69 12.51
N VAL A 130 1.59 7.36 12.50
CA VAL A 130 0.78 6.44 11.67
C VAL A 130 -0.35 5.89 12.54
N ALA A 131 -1.57 5.90 12.01
CA ALA A 131 -2.77 5.30 12.58
C ALA A 131 -3.16 4.06 11.77
#